data_AF-A0A645HV66-F1
#
_entry.id   AF-A0A645HV66-F1
#
_cell.length_a   1.000
_cell.length_b   1.000
_cell.length_c   1.000
_cell.angle_alpha   90.00
_cell.angle_beta   90.00
_cell.angle_gamma   90.00
#
_symmetry.space_group_name_H-M   'P 1'
#
loop_
_entity.id
_entity.type
_entity.pdbx_description
1 polymer ?
#
loop_
_entity_poly.entity_id
_entity_poly.type
_entity_poly.pdbx_seq_one_letter_code
_entity_poly.pdbx_strand_id
1 'polypeptide(L)'
;MDYHQLNLVVTHLGGGITSSLHSHGRIIDMISDDEGAFSPERAGGLPIQKVIGECMNSGTTYKDMMRKVQRQGGLMDHLATTDLREVEHRILEGDEYAKLVYDAMALNVSKDIARLSTVVNGQVDAIILTGGIAYSRPFTAEVTQRVKWIAPVKILAGENEMEALAHGALRVLRGEEEAHTYTFQPLENC
;
A
#
# COMPACT_ATOMS: atom_id res chain seq x y z
N MET A 1 -20.99 9.71 8.22
CA MET A 1 -21.05 10.26 6.85
C MET A 1 -21.27 9.09 5.92
N ASP A 2 -22.01 9.30 4.84
CA ASP A 2 -22.27 8.26 3.84
C ASP A 2 -21.06 8.09 2.92
N TYR A 3 -20.57 6.86 2.74
CA TYR A 3 -19.44 6.51 1.87
C TYR A 3 -19.62 7.01 0.43
N HIS A 4 -20.87 7.05 -0.06
CA HIS A 4 -21.19 7.51 -1.41
C HIS A 4 -21.07 9.03 -1.61
N GLN A 5 -20.78 9.79 -0.55
CA GLN A 5 -20.59 11.23 -0.60
C GLN A 5 -19.16 11.67 -0.27
N LEU A 6 -18.22 10.72 -0.14
CA LEU A 6 -16.88 10.99 0.34
C LEU A 6 -15.82 10.78 -0.75
N ASN A 7 -14.74 11.55 -0.62
CA ASN A 7 -13.44 11.32 -1.23
C ASN A 7 -12.47 10.85 -0.14
N LEU A 8 -12.01 9.61 -0.23
CA LEU A 8 -11.13 8.99 0.76
C LEU A 8 -9.86 8.48 0.07
N VAL A 9 -8.70 8.81 0.64
CA VAL A 9 -7.47 8.07 0.30
C VAL A 9 -7.33 6.94 1.31
N VAL A 10 -7.32 5.70 0.84
CA VAL A 10 -7.18 4.51 1.68
C VAL A 10 -5.83 3.88 1.37
N THR A 11 -4.97 3.77 2.38
CA THR A 11 -3.66 3.14 2.25
C THR A 11 -3.63 1.89 3.12
N HIS A 12 -3.49 0.75 2.46
CA HIS A 12 -3.32 -0.54 3.10
C HIS A 12 -1.82 -0.81 3.31
N LEU A 13 -1.40 -0.90 4.57
CA LEU A 13 -0.02 -1.07 5.01
C LEU A 13 0.21 -2.53 5.44
N GLY A 14 0.61 -3.38 4.49
CA GLY A 14 0.84 -4.80 4.72
C GLY A 14 2.21 -5.28 4.21
N GLY A 15 2.30 -6.55 3.82
CA GLY A 15 3.48 -7.11 3.15
C GLY A 15 3.76 -6.43 1.82
N GLY A 16 2.71 -6.07 1.07
CA GLY A 16 2.72 -5.01 0.05
C GLY A 16 2.04 -3.75 0.58
N ILE A 17 2.36 -2.60 -0.01
CA ILE A 17 1.67 -1.34 0.31
C ILE A 17 0.95 -0.85 -0.94
N THR A 18 -0.36 -0.66 -0.82
CA THR A 18 -1.21 -0.15 -1.89
C THR A 18 -2.00 1.04 -1.35
N SER A 19 -2.10 2.11 -2.15
CA SER A 19 -2.96 3.25 -1.86
C SER A 19 -4.03 3.38 -2.94
N SER A 20 -5.29 3.59 -2.55
CA SER A 20 -6.40 3.79 -3.47
C SER A 20 -7.15 5.08 -3.16
N LEU A 21 -7.69 5.71 -4.19
CA LEU A 21 -8.59 6.84 -4.06
C LEU A 21 -10.03 6.38 -4.31
N HIS A 22 -10.83 6.48 -3.25
CA HIS A 22 -12.26 6.24 -3.29
C HIS A 22 -12.96 7.58 -3.47
N SER A 23 -13.75 7.74 -4.53
CA SER A 23 -14.60 8.91 -4.76
C SER A 23 -16.04 8.47 -4.95
N HIS A 24 -16.94 8.99 -4.12
CA HIS A 24 -18.39 8.77 -4.19
C HIS A 24 -18.76 7.28 -4.27
N GLY A 25 -18.09 6.47 -3.44
CA GLY A 25 -18.33 5.04 -3.34
C GLY A 25 -17.56 4.16 -4.33
N ARG A 26 -16.70 4.72 -5.19
CA ARG A 26 -15.94 3.99 -6.21
C ARG A 26 -14.45 4.23 -6.09
N ILE A 27 -13.64 3.21 -6.32
CA ILE A 27 -12.19 3.39 -6.51
C ILE A 27 -11.99 3.95 -7.92
N ILE A 28 -11.45 5.15 -8.03
CA ILE A 28 -11.25 5.85 -9.31
C ILE A 28 -9.77 5.93 -9.73
N ASP A 29 -8.86 5.69 -8.79
CA ASP A 29 -7.42 5.62 -9.04
C ASP A 29 -6.74 4.80 -7.93
N MET A 30 -5.56 4.26 -8.22
CA MET A 30 -4.74 3.52 -7.25
C MET A 30 -3.26 3.56 -7.61
N ILE A 31 -2.42 3.46 -6.58
CA ILE A 31 -0.99 3.23 -6.68
C ILE A 31 -0.72 1.83 -6.11
N SER A 32 -0.32 0.92 -6.98
CA SER A 32 0.02 -0.46 -6.64
C SER A 32 1.40 -0.57 -5.99
N ASP A 33 1.65 -1.73 -5.37
CA ASP A 33 2.89 -2.00 -4.63
C ASP A 33 4.16 -2.22 -5.48
N ASP A 34 4.04 -2.17 -6.81
CA ASP A 34 5.13 -2.17 -7.78
C ASP A 34 5.40 -0.78 -8.40
N GLU A 35 4.54 0.21 -8.12
CA GLU A 35 4.68 1.59 -8.56
C GLU A 35 4.97 2.55 -7.39
N GLY A 36 4.35 2.30 -6.24
CA GLY A 36 4.38 3.17 -5.06
C GLY A 36 5.53 2.91 -4.10
N ALA A 37 5.26 3.10 -2.82
CA ALA A 37 6.19 2.84 -1.75
C ALA A 37 6.70 1.38 -1.76
N PHE A 38 7.99 1.22 -1.51
CA PHE A 38 8.51 -0.08 -1.11
C PHE A 38 7.89 -0.49 0.24
N SER A 39 7.88 -1.79 0.51
CA SER A 39 7.19 -2.38 1.66
C SER A 39 8.14 -3.30 2.44
N PRO A 40 7.66 -4.10 3.41
CA PRO A 40 8.53 -5.07 4.07
C PRO A 40 9.21 -6.07 3.12
N GLU A 41 8.50 -6.59 2.11
CA GLU A 41 9.02 -7.61 1.18
C GLU A 41 9.18 -7.14 -0.28
N ARG A 42 8.58 -6.00 -0.66
CA ARG A 42 8.55 -5.53 -2.06
C ARG A 42 9.43 -4.31 -2.27
N ALA A 43 10.01 -4.23 -3.47
CA ALA A 43 10.90 -3.16 -3.86
C ALA A 43 10.20 -1.82 -4.15
N GLY A 44 8.89 -1.82 -4.40
CA GLY A 44 8.14 -0.62 -4.80
C GLY A 44 8.60 -0.07 -6.15
N GLY A 45 8.29 1.20 -6.38
CA GLY A 45 8.71 1.93 -7.57
C GLY A 45 10.24 2.11 -7.65
N LEU A 46 10.82 1.71 -8.78
CA LEU A 46 12.25 1.84 -9.07
C LEU A 46 12.50 2.65 -10.36
N PRO A 47 13.67 3.28 -10.51
CA PRO A 47 14.03 3.96 -11.75
C PRO A 47 14.09 2.98 -12.94
N ILE A 48 13.11 3.05 -13.83
CA ILE A 48 12.91 2.05 -14.90
C ILE A 48 14.14 1.87 -15.80
N GLN A 49 14.85 2.96 -16.12
CA GLN A 49 16.06 2.88 -16.94
C GLN A 49 17.17 2.06 -16.27
N LYS A 50 17.30 2.16 -14.94
CA LYS A 50 18.27 1.35 -14.18
C LYS A 50 17.83 -0.10 -14.12
N VAL A 51 16.55 -0.36 -13.88
CA VAL A 51 16.00 -1.72 -13.88
C VAL A 51 16.25 -2.42 -15.21
N ILE A 52 15.99 -1.74 -16.34
CA ILE A 52 16.28 -2.28 -17.67
C ILE A 52 17.78 -2.59 -17.84
N GLY A 53 18.66 -1.67 -17.43
CA GLY A 53 20.11 -1.88 -17.49
C GLY A 53 20.56 -3.11 -16.70
N GLU A 54 20.08 -3.27 -15.48
CA GLU A 54 20.39 -4.43 -14.63
C GLU A 54 19.84 -5.74 -15.20
N CYS A 55 18.61 -5.73 -15.74
CA CYS A 55 18.03 -6.89 -16.41
C CYS A 55 18.91 -7.38 -17.58
N MET A 56 19.43 -6.44 -18.38
CA MET A 56 20.25 -6.78 -19.56
C MET A 56 21.66 -7.26 -19.19
N ASN A 57 22.22 -6.78 -18.08
CA ASN A 57 23.60 -7.06 -17.69
C ASN A 57 23.76 -8.24 -16.73
N SER A 58 22.73 -8.60 -15.98
CA SER A 58 22.82 -9.56 -14.87
C SER A 58 22.75 -11.04 -15.29
N GLY A 59 22.31 -11.33 -16.52
CA GLY A 59 22.09 -12.71 -16.98
C GLY A 59 20.99 -13.45 -16.21
N THR A 60 20.09 -12.71 -15.53
CA THR A 60 19.02 -13.26 -14.70
C THR A 60 17.76 -13.52 -15.53
N THR A 61 16.95 -14.50 -15.09
CA THR A 61 15.67 -14.76 -15.75
C THR A 61 14.60 -13.77 -15.29
N TYR A 62 13.55 -13.62 -16.10
CA TYR A 62 12.34 -12.88 -15.68
C TYR A 62 11.84 -13.34 -14.31
N LYS A 63 11.81 -14.66 -14.07
CA LYS A 63 11.36 -15.24 -12.80
C LYS A 63 12.26 -14.83 -11.63
N ASP A 64 13.57 -14.77 -11.83
CA ASP A 64 14.52 -14.34 -10.80
C ASP A 64 14.33 -12.86 -10.46
N MET A 65 14.16 -12.02 -11.49
CA MET A 65 13.92 -10.60 -11.31
C MET A 65 12.59 -10.33 -10.59
N MET A 66 11.52 -11.02 -11.00
CA MET A 66 10.23 -10.92 -10.33
C MET A 66 10.30 -11.36 -8.87
N ARG A 67 11.01 -12.45 -8.57
CA ARG A 67 11.23 -12.88 -7.18
C ARG A 67 11.96 -11.81 -6.38
N LYS A 68 12.98 -11.17 -6.97
CA LYS A 68 13.74 -10.11 -6.29
C LYS A 68 12.85 -8.94 -5.92
N VAL A 69 12.05 -8.43 -6.86
CA VAL A 69 11.20 -7.24 -6.62
C VAL A 69 9.97 -7.54 -5.75
N GLN A 70 9.44 -8.77 -5.77
CA GLN A 70 8.21 -9.11 -5.02
C GLN A 70 8.45 -9.69 -3.64
N ARG A 71 9.62 -10.30 -3.38
CA ARG A 71 9.86 -11.10 -2.16
C ARG A 71 11.17 -10.77 -1.45
N GLN A 72 12.08 -10.07 -2.11
CA GLN A 72 13.42 -9.78 -1.60
C GLN A 72 13.75 -8.29 -1.75
N GLY A 73 12.73 -7.44 -1.73
CA GLY A 73 12.88 -5.99 -1.78
C GLY A 73 12.63 -5.34 -0.42
N GLY A 74 12.72 -4.01 -0.40
CA GLY A 74 12.28 -3.21 0.75
C GLY A 74 13.04 -3.51 2.04
N LEU A 75 12.33 -3.65 3.16
CA LEU A 75 12.97 -3.91 4.46
C LEU A 75 13.77 -5.21 4.48
N MET A 76 13.31 -6.25 3.78
CA MET A 76 14.03 -7.51 3.67
C MET A 76 15.40 -7.31 3.01
N ASP A 77 15.48 -6.55 1.91
CA ASP A 77 16.75 -6.30 1.21
C ASP A 77 17.71 -5.44 2.06
N HIS A 78 17.17 -4.42 2.73
CA HIS A 78 17.97 -3.47 3.49
C HIS A 78 18.39 -3.97 4.87
N LEU A 79 17.47 -4.60 5.60
CA LEU A 79 17.60 -4.88 7.04
C LEU A 79 17.53 -6.37 7.38
N ALA A 80 17.36 -7.23 6.37
CA ALA A 80 17.21 -8.68 6.52
C ALA A 80 16.02 -9.12 7.38
N THR A 81 14.98 -8.29 7.47
CA THR A 81 13.74 -8.60 8.20
C THR A 81 12.53 -7.95 7.54
N THR A 82 11.37 -8.61 7.61
CA THR A 82 10.07 -8.01 7.27
C THR A 82 9.29 -7.57 8.50
N ASP A 83 9.79 -7.84 9.72
CA ASP A 83 9.10 -7.51 10.96
C ASP A 83 9.37 -6.05 11.35
N LEU A 84 8.37 -5.20 11.15
CA LEU A 84 8.49 -3.79 11.48
C LEU A 84 8.76 -3.55 12.98
N ARG A 85 8.32 -4.46 13.86
CA ARG A 85 8.57 -4.36 15.31
C ARG A 85 10.05 -4.56 15.64
N GLU A 86 10.70 -5.45 14.91
CA GLU A 86 12.15 -5.65 15.02
C GLU A 86 12.91 -4.41 14.54
N VAL A 87 12.50 -3.83 13.41
CA VAL A 87 13.09 -2.59 12.90
C VAL A 87 12.94 -1.45 13.92
N GLU A 88 11.76 -1.29 14.51
CA GLU A 88 11.52 -0.30 15.57
C GLU A 88 12.40 -0.53 16.80
N HIS A 89 12.61 -1.79 17.19
CA HIS A 89 13.51 -2.12 18.29
C HIS A 89 14.95 -1.70 17.98
N ARG A 90 15.46 -2.02 16.79
CA ARG A 90 16.81 -1.61 16.35
C ARG A 90 16.97 -0.08 16.36
N ILE A 91 15.93 0.66 15.94
CA ILE A 91 15.92 2.13 15.99
C ILE A 91 16.05 2.64 17.42
N LEU A 92 15.33 2.05 18.38
CA LEU A 92 15.41 2.42 19.79
C LEU A 92 16.80 2.12 20.38
N GLU A 93 17.49 1.10 19.88
CA GLU A 93 18.87 0.77 20.25
C GLU A 93 19.92 1.64 19.55
N GLY A 94 19.50 2.54 18.65
CA GLY A 94 20.37 3.51 17.98
C GLY A 94 20.87 3.10 16.59
N ASP A 95 20.25 2.10 15.94
CA ASP A 95 20.55 1.77 14.54
C ASP A 95 20.05 2.88 13.59
N GLU A 96 20.97 3.75 13.20
CA GLU A 96 20.70 4.87 12.29
C GLU A 96 20.31 4.43 10.88
N TYR A 97 20.81 3.27 10.42
CA TYR A 97 20.49 2.76 9.09
C TYR A 97 19.07 2.20 9.05
N ALA A 98 18.67 1.45 10.08
CA ALA A 98 17.29 1.02 10.26
C ALA A 98 16.33 2.21 10.30
N LYS A 99 16.71 3.28 11.01
CA LYS A 99 15.91 4.52 11.05
C LYS A 99 15.78 5.16 9.66
N LEU A 100 16.88 5.29 8.93
CA LEU A 100 16.87 5.87 7.59
C LEU A 100 15.91 5.12 6.65
N VAL A 101 15.99 3.78 6.63
CA VAL A 101 15.16 2.94 5.77
C VAL A 101 13.69 3.01 6.20
N TYR A 102 13.42 2.96 7.51
CA TYR A 102 12.08 3.10 8.07
C TYR A 102 11.43 4.45 7.72
N ASP A 103 12.16 5.55 7.91
CA ASP A 103 11.70 6.89 7.59
C ASP A 103 11.48 7.06 6.08
N ALA A 104 12.32 6.45 5.25
CA ALA A 104 12.15 6.44 3.80
C ALA A 104 10.87 5.69 3.37
N MET A 105 10.56 4.57 4.02
CA MET A 105 9.32 3.83 3.78
C MET A 105 8.10 4.71 4.11
N ALA A 106 8.06 5.31 5.31
CA ALA A 106 6.97 6.20 5.73
C ALA A 106 6.84 7.44 4.81
N LEU A 107 7.97 8.00 4.34
CA LEU A 107 7.96 9.10 3.39
C LEU A 107 7.35 8.70 2.04
N ASN A 108 7.69 7.54 1.51
CA ASN A 108 7.14 7.09 0.22
C ASN A 108 5.64 6.82 0.33
N VAL A 109 5.18 6.20 1.42
CA VAL A 109 3.74 6.07 1.71
C VAL A 109 3.06 7.44 1.71
N SER A 110 3.67 8.43 2.35
CA SER A 110 3.13 9.80 2.41
C SER A 110 3.06 10.45 1.02
N LYS A 111 4.03 10.16 0.14
CA LYS A 111 4.02 10.64 -1.25
C LYS A 111 2.92 10.01 -2.07
N ASP A 112 2.65 8.71 -1.89
CA ASP A 112 1.54 8.04 -2.60
C ASP A 112 0.20 8.65 -2.23
N ILE A 113 -0.03 8.92 -0.94
CA ILE A 113 -1.22 9.62 -0.45
C ILE A 113 -1.34 11.01 -1.09
N ALA A 114 -0.25 11.78 -1.12
CA ALA A 114 -0.24 13.09 -1.74
C ALA A 114 -0.48 13.04 -3.25
N ARG A 115 0.11 12.07 -3.97
CA ARG A 115 -0.12 11.85 -5.40
C ARG A 115 -1.59 11.58 -5.69
N LEU A 116 -2.23 10.68 -4.95
CA LEU A 116 -3.65 10.39 -5.15
C LEU A 116 -4.55 11.58 -4.85
N SER A 117 -4.17 12.43 -3.88
CA SER A 117 -4.97 13.63 -3.56
C SER A 117 -5.12 14.61 -4.74
N THR A 118 -4.20 14.58 -5.72
CA THR A 118 -4.28 15.47 -6.88
C THR A 118 -5.41 15.10 -7.83
N VAL A 119 -5.84 13.84 -7.85
CA VAL A 119 -6.90 13.35 -8.75
C VAL A 119 -8.25 14.02 -8.46
N VAL A 120 -8.50 14.35 -7.19
CA VAL A 120 -9.71 15.08 -6.72
C VAL A 120 -9.42 16.54 -6.40
N ASN A 121 -8.33 17.11 -6.93
CA ASN A 121 -7.92 18.50 -6.69
C ASN A 121 -7.83 18.86 -5.20
N GLY A 122 -7.34 17.92 -4.38
CA GLY A 122 -7.20 18.10 -2.93
C GLY A 122 -8.50 18.01 -2.12
N GLN A 123 -9.64 17.73 -2.75
CA GLN A 123 -10.93 17.54 -2.05
C GLN A 123 -10.98 16.15 -1.40
N VAL A 124 -10.14 15.92 -0.39
CA VAL A 124 -10.08 14.66 0.36
C VAL A 124 -10.73 14.87 1.73
N ASP A 125 -11.74 14.07 2.06
CA ASP A 125 -12.46 14.16 3.33
C ASP A 125 -11.68 13.50 4.48
N ALA A 126 -11.03 12.38 4.19
CA ALA A 126 -10.17 11.69 5.16
C ALA A 126 -9.13 10.81 4.47
N ILE A 127 -8.04 10.55 5.20
CA ILE A 127 -7.04 9.55 4.86
C ILE A 127 -7.18 8.39 5.82
N ILE A 128 -7.28 7.16 5.32
CA ILE A 128 -7.42 5.94 6.10
C ILE A 128 -6.12 5.15 6.00
N LEU A 129 -5.48 4.88 7.13
CA LEU A 129 -4.36 3.94 7.20
C LEU A 129 -4.86 2.63 7.81
N THR A 130 -4.72 1.53 7.07
CA THR A 130 -5.18 0.19 7.48
C THR A 130 -4.10 -0.86 7.21
N GLY A 131 -4.38 -2.15 7.43
CA GLY A 131 -3.41 -3.23 7.29
C GLY A 131 -2.62 -3.50 8.58
N GLY A 132 -1.80 -4.57 8.55
CA GLY A 132 -1.03 -5.02 9.72
C GLY A 132 -0.02 -4.00 10.27
N ILE A 133 0.64 -3.22 9.42
CA ILE A 133 1.60 -2.19 9.86
C ILE A 133 0.90 -1.05 10.62
N ALA A 134 -0.38 -0.81 10.38
CA ALA A 134 -1.12 0.25 11.05
C ALA A 134 -1.28 0.05 12.57
N TYR A 135 -0.94 -1.13 13.11
CA TYR A 135 -0.78 -1.34 14.56
C TYR A 135 0.42 -0.58 15.14
N SER A 136 1.44 -0.28 14.32
CA SER A 136 2.57 0.56 14.72
C SER A 136 2.11 2.01 14.85
N ARG A 137 2.03 2.48 16.10
CA ARG A 137 1.79 3.90 16.41
C ARG A 137 2.95 4.79 15.93
N PRO A 138 4.23 4.42 16.11
CA PRO A 138 5.33 5.22 15.56
C PRO A 138 5.23 5.39 14.03
N PHE A 139 4.98 4.31 13.30
CA PHE A 139 4.93 4.36 11.83
C PHE A 139 3.75 5.22 11.35
N THR A 140 2.57 4.98 11.90
CA THR A 140 1.37 5.75 11.55
C THR A 140 1.48 7.21 11.96
N ALA A 141 2.18 7.54 13.05
CA ALA A 141 2.46 8.92 13.45
C ALA A 141 3.37 9.63 12.45
N GLU A 142 4.43 8.98 11.97
CA GLU A 142 5.34 9.51 10.95
C GLU A 142 4.59 9.83 9.65
N VAL A 143 3.77 8.89 9.16
CA VAL A 143 2.94 9.13 7.97
C VAL A 143 1.94 10.26 8.24
N THR A 144 1.22 10.21 9.36
CA THR A 144 0.21 11.21 9.74
C THR A 144 0.78 12.62 9.78
N GLN A 145 1.97 12.81 10.36
CA GLN A 145 2.62 14.11 10.43
C GLN A 145 2.83 14.74 9.04
N ARG A 146 3.15 13.91 8.03
CA ARG A 146 3.43 14.34 6.66
C ARG A 146 2.18 14.61 5.84
N VAL A 147 1.06 13.97 6.12
CA VAL A 147 -0.15 14.02 5.28
C VAL A 147 -1.36 14.71 5.91
N LYS A 148 -1.35 14.98 7.22
CA LYS A 148 -2.48 15.62 7.93
C LYS A 148 -2.87 17.01 7.42
N TRP A 149 -2.02 17.66 6.64
CA TRP A 149 -2.33 18.93 5.97
C TRP A 149 -3.28 18.75 4.79
N ILE A 150 -3.38 17.54 4.23
CA ILE A 150 -4.30 17.18 3.15
C ILE A 150 -5.69 16.95 3.73
N ALA A 151 -5.81 16.05 4.71
CA ALA A 151 -7.07 15.69 5.35
C ALA A 151 -6.84 15.04 6.72
N PRO A 152 -7.87 14.95 7.59
CA PRO A 152 -7.80 14.18 8.82
C PRO A 152 -7.42 12.71 8.58
N VAL A 153 -6.45 12.21 9.35
CA VAL A 153 -6.00 10.81 9.25
C VAL A 153 -6.74 9.94 10.27
N LYS A 154 -7.25 8.79 9.82
CA LYS A 154 -7.88 7.77 10.65
C LYS A 154 -7.10 6.46 10.54
N ILE A 155 -6.83 5.85 11.69
CA ILE A 155 -6.12 4.57 11.76
C ILE A 155 -7.15 3.48 12.02
N LEU A 156 -7.27 2.54 11.08
CA LEU A 156 -8.12 1.36 11.16
C LEU A 156 -7.22 0.12 11.04
N ALA A 157 -6.49 -0.18 12.11
CA ALA A 157 -5.45 -1.21 12.09
C ALA A 157 -6.02 -2.62 11.88
N GLY A 158 -5.25 -3.46 11.17
CA GLY A 158 -5.64 -4.82 10.84
C GLY A 158 -6.43 -4.93 9.54
N GLU A 159 -6.95 -6.13 9.33
CA GLU A 159 -7.60 -6.55 8.09
C GLU A 159 -8.82 -7.39 8.48
N ASN A 160 -10.02 -6.93 8.15
CA ASN A 160 -11.27 -7.63 8.48
C ASN A 160 -11.73 -8.50 7.31
N GLU A 161 -10.80 -9.23 6.68
CA GLU A 161 -11.05 -9.93 5.41
C GLU A 161 -12.14 -10.99 5.53
N MET A 162 -12.05 -11.84 6.55
CA MET A 162 -13.01 -12.92 6.78
C MET A 162 -14.41 -12.37 7.06
N GLU A 163 -14.49 -11.27 7.82
CA GLU A 163 -15.75 -10.59 8.11
C GLU A 163 -16.31 -9.91 6.85
N ALA A 164 -15.46 -9.26 6.05
CA ALA A 164 -15.85 -8.62 4.79
C ALA A 164 -16.41 -9.63 3.79
N LEU A 165 -15.76 -10.80 3.64
CA LEU A 165 -16.23 -11.91 2.81
C LEU A 165 -17.58 -12.45 3.30
N ALA A 166 -17.70 -12.70 4.62
CA ALA A 166 -18.93 -13.20 5.22
C ALA A 166 -20.10 -12.21 5.04
N HIS A 167 -19.85 -10.91 5.27
CA HIS A 167 -20.85 -9.87 5.10
C HIS A 167 -21.23 -9.64 3.64
N GLY A 168 -20.29 -9.73 2.70
CA GLY A 168 -20.58 -9.67 1.26
C GLY A 168 -21.54 -10.78 0.83
N ALA A 169 -21.24 -12.03 1.21
CA ALA A 169 -22.13 -13.16 0.95
C ALA A 169 -23.50 -12.99 1.62
N LEU A 170 -23.53 -12.48 2.86
CA LEU A 170 -24.78 -12.27 3.59
C LEU A 170 -25.69 -11.21 2.92
N ARG A 171 -25.12 -10.13 2.37
CA ARG A 171 -25.91 -9.11 1.63
C ARG A 171 -26.60 -9.72 0.41
N VAL A 172 -25.90 -10.57 -0.33
CA VAL A 172 -26.50 -11.32 -1.45
C VAL A 172 -27.61 -12.26 -0.98
N LEU A 173 -27.37 -13.03 0.09
CA LEU A 173 -28.38 -13.95 0.64
C LEU A 173 -29.63 -13.24 1.17
N ARG A 174 -29.51 -11.96 1.56
CA ARG A 174 -30.63 -11.12 2.01
C ARG A 174 -31.31 -10.32 0.90
N GLY A 175 -30.79 -10.36 -0.32
CA GLY A 175 -31.29 -9.54 -1.43
C GLY A 175 -30.96 -8.05 -1.31
N GLU A 176 -29.96 -7.70 -0.49
CA GLU A 176 -29.46 -6.32 -0.33
C GLU A 176 -28.45 -5.95 -1.43
N GLU A 177 -27.85 -6.95 -2.08
CA GLU A 177 -26.88 -6.81 -3.17
C GLU A 177 -27.10 -7.91 -4.22
N GLU A 178 -26.92 -7.60 -5.50
CA GLU A 178 -27.01 -8.58 -6.58
C GLU A 178 -25.69 -9.32 -6.75
N ALA A 179 -25.75 -10.65 -6.90
CA ALA A 179 -24.56 -11.44 -7.23
C ALA A 179 -24.13 -11.16 -8.67
N HIS A 180 -22.85 -10.84 -8.86
CA HIS A 180 -22.27 -10.69 -10.19
C HIS A 180 -21.76 -12.04 -10.73
N THR A 181 -22.17 -12.39 -11.95
CA THR A 181 -21.66 -13.57 -12.65
C THR A 181 -20.32 -13.23 -13.31
N TYR A 182 -19.26 -13.92 -12.89
CA TYR A 182 -17.96 -13.80 -13.52
C TYR A 182 -18.01 -14.37 -14.94
N THR A 183 -17.67 -13.54 -15.94
CA THR A 183 -17.49 -13.97 -17.32
C THR A 183 -16.02 -13.81 -17.70
N PHE A 184 -15.35 -14.92 -18.00
CA PHE A 184 -13.99 -14.88 -18.51
C PHE A 184 -14.04 -14.56 -20.01
N GLN A 185 -13.43 -13.44 -20.40
CA GLN A 185 -13.08 -13.18 -21.78
C GLN A 185 -11.57 -13.36 -21.93
N PRO A 186 -11.09 -14.37 -22.67
CA PRO A 186 -9.67 -14.48 -22.97
C PRO A 186 -9.24 -13.22 -23.73
N LEU A 187 -8.13 -12.62 -23.28
CA LEU A 187 -7.49 -11.55 -24.03
C LEU A 187 -6.98 -12.14 -25.36
N GLU A 188 -7.63 -11.79 -26.47
CA GLU A 188 -7.08 -12.08 -27.80
C GLU A 188 -5.85 -11.19 -28.02
N ASN A 189 -4.68 -11.81 -28.06
CA ASN A 189 -3.36 -11.23 -28.35
C ASN A 189 -2.83 -10.23 -27.30
N CYS A 190 -1.96 -10.72 -26.41
CA CYS A 190 -0.90 -9.95 -25.75
C CYS A 190 0.45 -10.57 -26.10
#